data_AF-A0A6V8PIK6-F1
#
_entry.id   AF-A0A6V8PIK6-F1
#
_cell.length_a   1.000
_cell.length_b   1.000
_cell.length_c   1.000
_cell.angle_alpha   90.00
_cell.angle_beta   90.00
_cell.angle_gamma   90.00
#
_symmetry.space_group_name_H-M   'P 1'
#
loop_
_entity.id
_entity.type
_entity.pdbx_description
1 polymer ?
#
loop_
_entity_poly.entity_id
_entity_poly.type
_entity_poly.pdbx_seq_one_letter_code
_entity_poly.pdbx_strand_id
1 'polypeptide(L)'
;MSLDISKMRQEMGRLSRERWGLEKELAGVLSRKFLLKGSLVQKYKACNKPGCRCTRGELHGPFCYLSVSQGGKTKMIFIKKHLWSQAKELSTNYRQWRKKRARIAQINREILFLIDQMEKERTLEVSSLEKR
;
A
#
# COMPACT_ATOMS: atom_id res chain seq x y z
N MET A 1 5.53 9.24 28.30
CA MET A 1 4.69 10.43 28.53
C MET A 1 3.26 10.04 28.21
N SER A 2 2.36 9.92 29.19
CA SER A 2 0.94 9.83 28.87
C SER A 2 0.50 11.19 28.34
N LEU A 3 -0.21 11.17 27.21
CA LEU A 3 -0.90 12.35 26.71
C LEU A 3 -2.12 12.53 27.62
N ASP A 4 -2.46 13.75 28.03
CA ASP A 4 -3.77 13.97 28.65
C ASP A 4 -4.90 13.75 27.62
N ILE A 5 -6.11 13.48 28.09
CA ILE A 5 -7.29 13.22 27.25
C ILE A 5 -7.54 14.33 26.22
N SER A 6 -7.26 15.60 26.55
CA SER A 6 -7.43 16.70 25.60
C SER A 6 -6.50 16.54 24.40
N LYS A 7 -5.23 16.22 24.64
CA LYS A 7 -4.25 15.94 23.58
C LYS A 7 -4.64 14.71 22.76
N MET A 8 -5.12 13.64 23.39
CA MET A 8 -5.59 12.45 22.67
C MET A 8 -6.75 12.78 21.72
N ARG A 9 -7.73 13.59 22.17
CA ARG A 9 -8.84 14.06 21.33
C ARG A 9 -8.37 14.92 20.16
N GLN A 10 -7.41 15.83 20.39
CA GLN A 10 -6.83 16.66 19.33
C GLN A 10 -6.14 15.81 18.27
N GLU A 11 -5.38 14.80 18.70
CA GLU A 11 -4.69 13.87 17.80
C GLU A 11 -5.67 13.01 17.00
N MET A 12 -6.72 12.47 17.63
CA MET A 12 -7.80 11.78 16.92
C MET A 12 -8.44 12.68 15.85
N GLY A 13 -8.64 13.96 16.14
CA GLY A 13 -9.17 14.95 15.18
C GLY A 13 -8.21 15.20 14.01
N ARG A 14 -6.89 15.27 14.26
CA ARG A 14 -5.86 15.37 13.21
C ARG A 14 -5.88 14.13 12.31
N LEU A 15 -5.85 12.94 12.91
CA LEU A 15 -5.89 11.66 12.22
C LEU A 15 -7.16 11.49 11.38
N SER A 16 -8.32 11.88 11.91
CA SER A 16 -9.59 11.81 11.20
C SER A 16 -9.62 12.69 9.95
N ARG A 17 -9.05 13.90 10.03
CA ARG A 17 -8.91 14.80 8.87
C ARG A 17 -7.97 14.23 7.81
N GLU A 18 -6.82 13.68 8.25
CA GLU A 18 -5.87 13.01 7.35
C GLU A 18 -6.54 11.82 6.63
N ARG A 19 -7.25 10.96 7.37
CA ARG A 19 -7.99 9.83 6.82
C ARG A 19 -9.00 10.28 5.76
N TRP A 20 -9.81 11.27 6.08
CA TRP A 20 -10.82 11.79 5.16
C TRP A 20 -10.21 12.36 3.86
N GLY A 21 -9.08 13.06 3.96
CA GLY A 21 -8.33 13.51 2.77
C GLY A 21 -7.89 12.33 1.89
N LEU A 22 -7.33 11.28 2.50
CA LEU A 22 -6.92 10.07 1.79
C LEU A 22 -8.12 9.33 1.15
N GLU A 23 -9.25 9.24 1.85
CA GLU A 23 -10.49 8.62 1.33
C GLU A 23 -11.00 9.35 0.09
N LYS A 24 -11.00 10.69 0.10
CA LYS A 24 -11.34 11.49 -1.09
C LYS A 24 -10.39 11.27 -2.25
N GLU A 25 -9.08 11.28 -1.98
CA GLU A 25 -8.09 11.04 -3.03
C GLU A 25 -8.26 9.65 -3.66
N LEU A 26 -8.53 8.63 -2.83
CA LEU A 26 -8.83 7.29 -3.30
C LEU A 26 -10.10 7.29 -4.18
N ALA A 27 -11.23 7.77 -3.67
CA ALA A 27 -12.47 7.83 -4.44
C ALA A 27 -12.28 8.55 -5.78
N GLY A 28 -11.53 9.66 -5.78
CA GLY A 28 -11.20 10.43 -6.97
C GLY A 28 -10.23 9.72 -7.94
N VAL A 29 -9.40 8.78 -7.48
CA VAL A 29 -8.55 7.96 -8.37
C VAL A 29 -9.40 6.91 -9.07
N LEU A 30 -10.25 6.17 -8.34
CA LEU A 30 -11.06 5.10 -8.94
C LEU A 30 -12.15 5.63 -9.88
N SER A 31 -12.62 6.86 -9.70
CA SER A 31 -13.59 7.46 -10.62
C SER A 31 -13.02 7.83 -11.98
N ARG A 32 -11.69 7.93 -12.12
CA ARG A 32 -11.03 8.46 -13.33
C ARG A 32 -9.93 7.58 -13.92
N LYS A 33 -9.36 6.68 -13.12
CA LYS A 33 -8.16 5.93 -13.49
C LYS A 33 -8.36 4.44 -13.27
N PHE A 34 -7.94 3.66 -14.27
CA PHE A 34 -7.75 2.23 -14.11
C PHE A 34 -6.48 1.91 -13.32
N LEU A 35 -6.47 0.73 -12.70
CA LEU A 35 -5.35 0.23 -11.91
C LEU A 35 -4.88 -1.12 -12.48
N LEU A 36 -3.57 -1.33 -12.53
CA LEU A 36 -2.99 -2.63 -12.88
C LEU A 36 -2.29 -3.22 -11.65
N LYS A 37 -2.89 -4.24 -11.05
CA LYS A 37 -2.31 -4.94 -9.90
C LYS A 37 -1.00 -5.61 -10.31
N GLY A 38 0.07 -5.29 -9.59
CA GLY A 38 1.40 -5.89 -9.77
C GLY A 38 2.49 -4.86 -9.95
N SER A 39 3.70 -5.34 -10.25
CA SER A 39 4.87 -4.50 -10.52
C SER A 39 5.54 -4.94 -11.81
N LEU A 40 5.99 -3.98 -12.61
CA LEU A 40 6.73 -4.28 -13.83
C LEU A 40 8.16 -4.68 -13.52
N VAL A 41 8.61 -5.74 -14.16
CA VAL A 41 9.96 -6.30 -14.05
C VAL A 41 10.51 -6.46 -15.46
N GLN A 42 11.71 -5.98 -15.69
CA GLN A 42 12.44 -6.23 -16.92
C GLN A 42 13.29 -7.48 -16.77
N LYS A 43 13.28 -8.34 -17.78
CA LYS A 43 14.11 -9.55 -17.83
C LYS A 43 14.90 -9.57 -19.13
N TYR A 44 16.12 -10.08 -19.03
CA TYR A 44 16.98 -10.39 -20.15
C TYR A 44 17.18 -11.91 -20.20
N LYS A 45 17.27 -12.48 -21.40
CA LYS A 45 17.35 -13.94 -21.59
C LYS A 45 18.36 -14.31 -22.68
N ALA A 46 19.06 -15.43 -22.49
CA ALA A 46 19.80 -16.08 -23.56
C ALA A 46 18.85 -16.97 -24.38
N CYS A 47 19.08 -17.09 -25.69
CA CYS A 47 18.36 -18.04 -26.55
C CYS A 47 19.08 -19.38 -26.70
N ASN A 48 20.32 -19.50 -26.20
CA ASN A 48 21.19 -20.69 -26.26
C ASN A 48 21.45 -21.23 -27.67
N LYS A 49 21.18 -20.44 -28.72
CA LYS A 49 21.51 -20.82 -30.10
C LYS A 49 23.03 -20.71 -30.33
N PRO A 50 23.69 -21.73 -30.93
CA PRO A 50 25.09 -21.64 -31.31
C PRO A 50 25.35 -20.38 -32.16
N GLY A 51 26.40 -19.64 -31.82
CA GLY A 51 26.81 -18.43 -32.55
C GLY A 51 26.01 -17.15 -32.23
N CYS A 52 25.00 -17.20 -31.35
CA CYS A 52 24.27 -15.99 -30.97
C CYS A 52 25.10 -15.11 -29.99
N ARG A 53 25.05 -13.79 -30.15
CA ARG A 53 25.74 -12.84 -29.24
C ARG A 53 25.33 -12.99 -27.76
N CYS A 54 24.12 -13.47 -27.50
CA CYS A 54 23.64 -13.70 -26.14
C CYS A 54 24.45 -14.76 -25.36
N THR A 55 25.12 -15.70 -26.05
CA THR A 55 26.00 -16.67 -25.40
C THR A 55 27.36 -16.08 -25.03
N ARG A 56 27.65 -14.84 -25.48
CA ARG A 56 28.86 -14.07 -25.18
C ARG A 56 28.61 -12.93 -24.18
N GLY A 57 27.43 -12.89 -23.56
CA GLY A 57 27.04 -11.89 -22.54
C GLY A 57 26.01 -10.85 -23.00
N GLU A 58 25.73 -10.74 -24.30
CA GLU A 58 24.75 -9.79 -24.85
C GLU A 58 23.31 -10.36 -24.80
N LEU A 59 22.74 -10.49 -23.60
CA LEU A 59 21.42 -11.09 -23.40
C LEU A 59 20.30 -10.35 -24.16
N HIS A 60 19.33 -11.11 -24.66
CA HIS A 60 18.16 -10.53 -25.33
C HIS A 60 17.24 -9.82 -24.35
N GLY A 61 16.76 -8.65 -24.74
CA GLY A 61 15.81 -7.87 -23.97
C GLY A 61 16.00 -6.37 -24.18
N PRO A 62 15.41 -5.54 -23.30
CA PRO A 62 14.58 -5.95 -22.17
C PRO A 62 13.25 -6.59 -22.63
N PHE A 63 12.76 -7.56 -21.85
CA PHE A 63 11.39 -8.05 -21.92
C PHE A 63 10.65 -7.61 -20.66
N CYS A 64 9.53 -6.92 -20.81
CA CYS A 64 8.74 -6.48 -19.67
C CYS A 64 7.74 -7.56 -19.25
N TYR A 65 7.66 -7.81 -17.95
CA TYR A 65 6.69 -8.70 -17.32
C TYR A 65 5.99 -7.98 -16.16
N LEU A 66 4.71 -8.26 -15.98
CA LEU A 66 3.99 -7.92 -14.77
C LEU A 66 4.13 -9.06 -13.75
N SER A 67 4.73 -8.76 -12.60
CA SER A 67 4.79 -9.64 -11.44
C SER A 67 3.54 -9.44 -10.59
N VAL A 68 2.73 -10.48 -10.44
CA VAL A 68 1.48 -10.46 -9.66
C VAL A 68 1.45 -11.57 -8.62
N SER A 69 1.02 -11.26 -7.41
CA SER A 69 0.71 -12.28 -6.39
C SER A 69 -0.75 -12.74 -6.55
N GLN A 70 -0.93 -14.04 -6.80
CA GLN A 70 -2.22 -14.71 -6.94
C GLN A 70 -2.18 -16.04 -6.19
N GLY A 71 -3.07 -16.22 -5.20
CA GLY A 71 -3.12 -17.44 -4.39
C GLY A 71 -1.84 -17.76 -3.63
N GLY A 72 -1.16 -16.73 -3.10
CA GLY A 72 0.12 -16.88 -2.38
C GLY A 72 1.34 -17.13 -3.28
N LYS A 73 1.16 -17.27 -4.60
CA LYS A 73 2.26 -17.51 -5.56
C LYS A 73 2.47 -16.29 -6.47
N THR A 74 3.72 -16.06 -6.85
CA THR A 74 4.08 -15.02 -7.83
C THR A 74 3.94 -15.56 -9.25
N LYS A 75 3.15 -14.88 -10.08
CA LYS A 75 3.04 -15.15 -11.52
C LYS A 75 3.67 -14.01 -12.31
N MET A 76 4.31 -14.36 -13.42
CA MET A 76 4.92 -13.41 -14.37
C MET A 76 4.13 -13.41 -15.67
N ILE A 77 3.54 -12.27 -16.01
CA ILE A 77 2.74 -12.09 -17.23
C ILE A 77 3.53 -11.24 -18.21
N PHE A 78 3.83 -11.74 -19.40
CA PHE A 78 4.55 -10.98 -20.42
C PHE A 78 3.73 -9.80 -20.94
N ILE A 79 4.37 -8.63 -21.10
CA ILE A 79 3.75 -7.41 -21.62
C ILE A 79 4.38 -7.05 -22.97
N LYS A 80 3.53 -6.95 -24.01
CA LYS A 80 3.94 -6.52 -25.36
C LYS A 80 4.53 -5.10 -25.33
N LYS A 81 5.55 -4.84 -26.14
CA LYS A 81 6.33 -3.58 -26.13
C LYS A 81 5.47 -2.31 -26.23
N HIS A 82 4.45 -2.31 -27.09
CA HIS A 82 3.55 -1.16 -27.25
C HIS A 82 2.71 -0.84 -26.01
N LEU A 83 2.54 -1.80 -25.08
CA LEU A 83 1.78 -1.60 -23.83
C LEU A 83 2.66 -1.17 -22.66
N TRP A 84 3.98 -1.08 -22.80
CA TRP A 84 4.87 -0.84 -21.66
C TRP A 84 4.58 0.48 -20.93
N SER A 85 4.35 1.55 -21.70
CA SER A 85 4.05 2.86 -21.12
C SER A 85 2.75 2.83 -20.32
N GLN A 86 1.68 2.33 -20.93
CA GLN A 86 0.37 2.20 -20.28
C GLN A 86 0.44 1.29 -19.05
N ALA A 87 1.10 0.13 -19.16
CA ALA A 87 1.26 -0.78 -18.02
C ALA A 87 2.04 -0.13 -16.86
N LYS A 88 3.05 0.70 -17.16
CA LYS A 88 3.82 1.44 -16.15
C LYS A 88 2.97 2.46 -15.43
N GLU A 89 2.15 3.20 -16.18
CA GLU A 89 1.20 4.16 -15.62
C GLU A 89 0.19 3.47 -14.70
N LEU A 90 -0.50 2.44 -15.19
CA LEU A 90 -1.54 1.73 -14.45
C LEU A 90 -0.98 1.00 -13.21
N SER A 91 0.22 0.42 -13.29
CA SER A 91 0.91 -0.20 -12.15
C SER A 91 1.33 0.84 -11.12
N THR A 92 1.72 2.05 -11.57
CA THR A 92 2.03 3.17 -10.68
C THR A 92 0.77 3.66 -9.97
N ASN A 93 -0.35 3.81 -10.68
CA ASN A 93 -1.63 4.15 -10.07
C ASN A 93 -1.99 3.12 -8.97
N TYR A 94 -1.84 1.82 -9.26
CA TYR A 94 -2.11 0.76 -8.28
C TYR A 94 -1.18 0.83 -7.06
N ARG A 95 0.11 1.09 -7.26
CA ARG A 95 1.08 1.26 -6.16
C ARG A 95 0.68 2.40 -5.23
N GLN A 96 0.34 3.57 -5.80
CA GLN A 96 -0.08 4.74 -5.02
C GLN A 96 -1.40 4.50 -4.29
N TRP A 97 -2.36 3.87 -4.97
CA TRP A 97 -3.61 3.42 -4.37
C TRP A 97 -3.36 2.55 -3.13
N ARG A 98 -2.50 1.52 -3.26
CA ARG A 98 -2.20 0.61 -2.15
C ARG A 98 -1.48 1.29 -0.99
N LYS A 99 -0.58 2.25 -1.25
CA LYS A 99 0.11 3.04 -0.22
C LYS A 99 -0.89 3.84 0.62
N LYS A 100 -1.77 4.61 -0.03
CA LYS A 100 -2.80 5.40 0.65
C LYS A 100 -3.77 4.54 1.45
N ARG A 101 -4.24 3.43 0.87
CA ARG A 101 -5.09 2.46 1.58
C ARG A 101 -4.41 1.89 2.82
N ALA A 102 -3.09 1.63 2.76
CA ALA A 102 -2.33 1.15 3.91
C ALA A 102 -2.25 2.22 5.02
N ARG A 103 -2.07 3.50 4.65
CA ARG A 103 -2.08 4.62 5.61
C ARG A 103 -3.43 4.77 6.29
N ILE A 104 -4.56 4.65 5.58
CA ILE A 104 -5.90 4.66 6.20
C ILE A 104 -6.03 3.54 7.23
N ALA A 105 -5.60 2.32 6.89
CA ALA A 105 -5.65 1.20 7.82
C ALA A 105 -4.77 1.45 9.06
N GLN A 106 -3.63 2.13 8.90
CA GLN A 106 -2.77 2.54 10.01
C GLN A 106 -3.46 3.60 10.88
N ILE A 107 -4.03 4.65 10.28
CA ILE A 107 -4.76 5.69 10.99
C ILE A 107 -5.90 5.09 11.83
N ASN A 108 -6.66 4.13 11.28
CA ASN A 108 -7.72 3.47 12.04
C ASN A 108 -7.18 2.75 13.29
N ARG A 109 -6.01 2.10 13.19
CA ARG A 109 -5.35 1.49 14.36
C ARG A 109 -4.86 2.54 15.37
N GLU A 110 -4.31 3.66 14.88
CA GLU A 110 -3.86 4.76 15.74
C GLU A 110 -5.04 5.39 16.51
N ILE A 111 -6.19 5.58 15.84
CA ILE A 111 -7.42 6.09 16.47
C ILE A 111 -7.95 5.11 17.52
N LEU A 112 -8.02 3.81 17.20
CA LEU A 112 -8.46 2.79 18.17
C LEU A 112 -7.54 2.76 19.39
N PHE A 113 -6.23 2.81 19.18
CA PHE A 113 -5.26 2.89 20.27
C PHE A 113 -5.52 4.08 21.20
N LEU A 114 -5.80 5.27 20.65
CA LEU A 114 -6.12 6.45 21.47
C LEU A 114 -7.42 6.27 22.28
N ILE A 115 -8.44 5.64 21.70
CA ILE A 115 -9.69 5.31 22.40
C ILE A 115 -9.40 4.36 23.57
N ASP A 116 -8.61 3.31 23.35
CA ASP A 116 -8.24 2.35 24.39
C ASP A 116 -7.44 3.02 25.53
N GLN A 117 -6.60 4.01 25.21
CA GLN A 117 -5.89 4.78 26.25
C GLN A 117 -6.86 5.65 27.07
N MET A 118 -7.79 6.33 26.41
CA MET A 118 -8.79 7.16 27.08
C MET A 118 -9.70 6.34 27.99
N GLU A 119 -10.10 5.14 27.56
CA GLU A 119 -10.86 4.19 28.38
C GLU A 119 -10.07 3.81 29.64
N LYS A 120 -8.82 3.39 29.48
CA LYS A 120 -7.96 3.01 30.62
C LYS A 120 -7.79 4.14 31.65
N GLU A 121 -7.72 5.39 31.21
CA GLU A 121 -7.60 6.55 32.11
C GLU A 121 -8.91 6.90 32.84
N ARG A 122 -10.06 6.41 32.37
CA ARG A 122 -11.39 6.77 32.89
C ARG A 122 -12.13 5.62 33.57
N THR A 123 -11.68 4.39 33.37
CA THR A 123 -12.25 3.22 34.05
C THR A 123 -11.73 3.16 35.49
N LEU A 124 -12.67 3.17 36.44
CA LEU A 124 -12.39 2.96 37.85
C LEU A 124 -12.67 1.51 38.22
N GLU A 125 -11.82 0.93 39.06
CA GLU A 125 -12.11 -0.32 39.73
C GLU A 125 -13.18 -0.12 40.81
N VAL A 126 -14.05 -1.12 41.02
CA VAL A 126 -15.13 -1.08 42.03
C VAL A 126 -14.59 -0.78 43.43
N SER A 127 -13.40 -1.28 43.75
CA SER A 127 -12.68 -1.01 45.02
C SER A 127 -12.37 0.48 45.26
N SER A 128 -12.39 1.31 44.21
CA SER A 128 -12.25 2.78 44.32
C SER A 128 -13.55 3.47 44.73
N LEU A 129 -14.69 2.81 44.57
CA LEU A 129 -16.02 3.33 44.94
C LEU A 129 -16.35 3.04 46.41
N GLU A 130 -15.85 1.94 46.95
CA GLU A 130 -16.12 1.47 48.32
C GLU A 130 -15.36 2.26 49.41
N LYS A 131 -14.40 3.11 49.04
CA LYS A 131 -13.57 3.91 49.97
C LYS A 131 -14.12 5.32 50.24
N ARG A 132 -15.41 5.57 49.98
CA ARG A 132 -16.06 6.87 50.20
C ARG A 132 -17.06 6.85 51.34
#